data_AF-A0A5M9HEK4-F1
#
_entry.id   AF-A0A5M9HEK4-F1
#
_cell.length_a   1.000
_cell.length_b   1.000
_cell.length_c   1.000
_cell.angle_alpha   90.00
_cell.angle_beta   90.00
_cell.angle_gamma   90.00
#
_symmetry.space_group_name_H-M   'P 1'
#
loop_
_entity.id
_entity.type
_entity.pdbx_description
1 polymer ?
#
loop_
_entity_poly.entity_id
_entity_poly.type
_entity_poly.pdbx_seq_one_letter_code
_entity_poly.pdbx_strand_id
1 'polypeptide(L)'
;MSSNIRVNKVCEYCGKDYEARTTTTRYCSSKCNSRAYKALKRGAKIEEVKKQVQNIRSFPLAEINARQLLTVKQACVFTGMGKNTINYWINSGKLPSCNLGIRQTRILREDLERFFKSSVHMVPQKEKQKTAMVILDRDNAYTISEICVKFGVSMSFLRNFCKVNNIEKQAVGRETLIAKTVIDELLKNHIDNKPLINEEIQHERIFDPDECYSIKEVEAIFGLSPSNVYGILLKNRIEKQRYGKSVLVRKRDIDDLYKAYRSRTSREK
;
A
#
# COMPACT_ATOMS: atom_id res chain seq x y z
N MET A 1 8.04 3.54 -67.04
CA MET A 1 6.66 3.81 -67.47
C MET A 1 5.77 3.87 -66.24
N SER A 2 5.30 5.04 -65.83
CA SER A 2 4.33 5.17 -64.74
C SER A 2 2.93 4.92 -65.29
N SER A 3 2.39 3.73 -65.09
CA SER A 3 0.98 3.45 -65.37
C SER A 3 0.13 4.34 -64.45
N ASN A 4 -0.61 5.29 -65.03
CA ASN A 4 -1.45 6.24 -64.30
C ASN A 4 -2.76 5.55 -63.85
N ILE A 5 -2.61 4.54 -62.99
CA ILE A 5 -3.72 3.72 -62.50
C ILE A 5 -4.51 4.52 -61.47
N ARG A 6 -5.83 4.50 -61.63
CA ARG A 6 -6.80 5.06 -60.69
C ARG A 6 -7.89 4.02 -60.48
N VAL A 7 -8.04 3.55 -59.24
CA VAL A 7 -9.01 2.51 -58.88
C VAL A 7 -9.70 2.92 -57.60
N ASN A 8 -11.03 2.96 -57.61
CA ASN A 8 -11.82 3.22 -56.42
C ASN A 8 -11.80 1.99 -55.50
N LYS A 9 -11.44 2.19 -54.23
CA LYS A 9 -11.34 1.15 -53.20
C LYS A 9 -11.98 1.62 -51.90
N VAL A 10 -12.40 0.67 -51.06
CA VAL A 10 -12.83 0.92 -49.69
C VAL A 10 -11.63 0.86 -48.75
N CYS A 11 -11.49 1.82 -47.84
CA CYS A 11 -10.42 1.81 -46.84
C CYS A 11 -10.67 0.75 -45.76
N GLU A 12 -9.73 -0.18 -45.60
CA GLU A 12 -9.83 -1.28 -44.60
C GLU A 12 -9.90 -0.83 -43.13
N TYR A 13 -9.53 0.42 -42.83
CA TYR A 13 -9.58 0.96 -41.46
C TYR A 13 -10.83 1.78 -41.15
N CYS A 14 -11.24 2.68 -42.07
CA CYS A 14 -12.32 3.62 -41.81
C CYS A 14 -13.59 3.35 -42.64
N GLY A 15 -13.56 2.36 -43.54
CA GLY A 15 -14.70 1.95 -44.36
C GLY A 15 -15.11 2.95 -45.46
N LYS A 16 -14.34 4.04 -45.66
CA LYS A 16 -14.66 5.05 -46.67
C LYS A 16 -14.05 4.70 -48.03
N ASP A 17 -14.77 5.03 -49.08
CA ASP A 17 -14.28 4.96 -50.46
C ASP A 17 -13.17 5.99 -50.70
N TYR A 18 -12.18 5.60 -51.49
CA TYR A 18 -11.09 6.47 -51.92
C TYR A 18 -10.52 6.01 -53.26
N GLU A 19 -9.93 6.94 -54.00
CA GLU A 19 -9.26 6.68 -55.27
C GLU A 19 -7.79 6.29 -55.02
N ALA A 20 -7.45 5.03 -55.28
CA ALA A 20 -6.10 4.51 -55.13
C ALA A 20 -5.28 4.72 -56.40
N ARG A 21 -4.03 5.19 -56.25
CA ARG A 21 -3.07 5.37 -57.35
C ARG A 21 -2.22 4.12 -57.64
N THR A 22 -2.28 3.12 -56.77
CA THR A 22 -1.58 1.84 -56.91
C THR A 22 -2.49 0.68 -56.52
N THR A 23 -2.22 -0.49 -57.08
CA THR A 23 -2.95 -1.73 -56.76
C THR A 23 -2.70 -2.22 -55.33
N THR A 24 -1.60 -1.82 -54.70
CA THR A 24 -1.21 -2.25 -53.34
C THR A 24 -1.70 -1.33 -52.22
N THR A 25 -2.22 -0.14 -52.54
CA THR A 25 -2.73 0.77 -51.49
C THR A 25 -3.99 0.16 -50.85
N ARG A 26 -3.98 0.05 -49.52
CA ARG A 26 -5.04 -0.54 -48.67
C ARG A 26 -5.85 0.49 -47.87
N TYR A 27 -5.31 1.69 -47.69
CA TYR A 27 -5.91 2.72 -46.84
C TYR A 27 -6.02 4.07 -47.56
N CYS A 28 -7.06 4.83 -47.25
CA CYS A 28 -7.29 6.15 -47.85
C CYS A 28 -6.27 7.23 -47.47
N SER A 29 -5.48 7.02 -46.41
CA SER A 29 -4.45 7.96 -45.98
C SER A 29 -3.36 7.29 -45.13
N SER A 30 -2.19 7.95 -45.03
CA SER A 30 -1.12 7.55 -44.11
C SER A 30 -1.58 7.50 -42.65
N LYS A 31 -2.53 8.38 -42.27
CA LYS A 31 -3.13 8.40 -40.93
C LYS A 31 -3.96 7.14 -40.66
N CYS A 32 -4.76 6.69 -41.62
CA CYS A 32 -5.51 5.43 -41.52
C CYS A 32 -4.57 4.21 -41.45
N ASN A 33 -3.51 4.18 -42.27
CA ASN A 33 -2.49 3.12 -42.23
C ASN A 33 -1.82 3.04 -40.85
N SER A 34 -1.35 4.18 -40.32
CA SER A 34 -0.71 4.27 -39.01
C SER A 34 -1.62 3.83 -37.86
N ARG A 35 -2.92 4.16 -37.94
CA ARG A 35 -3.92 3.74 -36.95
C ARG A 35 -4.22 2.26 -37.03
N ALA A 36 -4.37 1.71 -38.23
CA ALA A 36 -4.56 0.28 -38.46
C ALA A 36 -3.39 -0.55 -37.92
N TYR A 37 -2.16 -0.13 -38.21
CA TYR A 37 -0.94 -0.76 -37.67
C TYR A 37 -0.91 -0.77 -36.14
N LYS A 38 -1.24 0.37 -35.50
CA LYS A 38 -1.33 0.47 -34.03
C LYS A 38 -2.50 -0.35 -33.46
N ALA A 39 -3.59 -0.54 -34.20
CA ALA A 39 -4.70 -1.38 -33.78
C ALA A 39 -4.32 -2.87 -33.83
N LEU A 40 -3.69 -3.32 -34.92
CA LEU A 40 -3.16 -4.68 -35.05
C LEU A 40 -2.15 -5.03 -33.95
N LYS A 41 -1.18 -4.14 -33.68
CA LYS A 41 -0.23 -4.32 -32.58
C LYS A 41 -0.89 -4.39 -31.20
N ARG A 42 -1.99 -3.64 -30.99
CA ARG A 42 -2.76 -3.71 -29.73
C ARG A 42 -3.53 -5.02 -29.64
N GLY A 43 -4.18 -5.46 -30.72
CA GLY A 43 -4.87 -6.74 -30.80
C GLY A 43 -3.95 -7.92 -30.50
N ALA A 44 -2.76 -7.96 -31.11
CA ALA A 44 -1.77 -9.01 -30.87
C ALA A 44 -1.36 -9.13 -29.40
N LYS A 45 -1.13 -8.00 -28.71
CA LYS A 45 -0.83 -8.00 -27.26
C LYS A 45 -2.00 -8.54 -26.43
N ILE A 46 -3.22 -8.18 -26.79
CA ILE A 46 -4.42 -8.66 -26.08
C ILE A 46 -4.59 -10.17 -26.28
N GLU A 47 -4.36 -10.67 -27.50
CA GLU A 47 -4.42 -12.10 -27.80
C GLU A 47 -3.34 -12.90 -27.06
N GLU A 48 -2.13 -12.37 -26.96
CA GLU A 48 -1.04 -13.00 -26.19
C GLU A 48 -1.43 -13.12 -24.71
N VAL A 49 -1.99 -12.07 -24.12
CA VAL A 49 -2.50 -12.10 -22.75
C VAL A 49 -3.66 -13.10 -22.61
N LYS A 50 -4.60 -13.13 -23.56
CA LYS A 50 -5.70 -14.11 -23.56
C LYS A 50 -5.19 -15.55 -23.62
N LYS A 51 -4.19 -15.85 -24.45
CA LYS A 51 -3.54 -17.17 -24.53
C LYS A 51 -2.85 -17.53 -23.21
N GLN A 52 -2.16 -16.59 -22.57
CA GLN A 52 -1.57 -16.81 -21.24
C GLN A 52 -2.65 -17.12 -20.19
N VAL A 53 -3.76 -16.38 -20.18
CA VAL A 53 -4.88 -16.63 -19.25
C VAL A 53 -5.54 -17.98 -19.52
N GLN A 54 -5.75 -18.36 -20.78
CA GLN A 54 -6.30 -19.67 -21.14
C GLN A 54 -5.39 -20.82 -20.68
N ASN A 55 -4.08 -20.72 -20.91
CA ASN A 55 -3.11 -21.71 -20.44
C ASN A 55 -3.08 -21.83 -18.90
N ILE A 56 -3.31 -20.73 -18.18
CA ILE A 56 -3.44 -20.76 -16.72
C ILE A 56 -4.76 -21.43 -16.29
N ARG A 57 -5.85 -21.25 -17.04
CA ARG A 57 -7.14 -21.91 -16.72
C ARG A 57 -7.12 -23.41 -17.05
N SER A 58 -6.38 -23.82 -18.07
CA SER A 58 -6.24 -25.22 -18.46
C SER A 58 -5.19 -25.99 -17.69
N PHE A 59 -4.64 -25.45 -16.57
CA PHE A 59 -3.70 -26.21 -15.73
C PHE A 59 -4.36 -27.53 -15.29
N PRO A 60 -3.82 -28.70 -15.67
CA PRO A 60 -4.43 -29.98 -15.33
C PRO A 60 -4.28 -30.23 -13.83
N LEU A 61 -5.40 -30.09 -13.10
CA LEU A 61 -5.50 -30.40 -11.68
C LEU A 61 -5.00 -31.83 -11.36
N ALA A 62 -5.18 -32.75 -12.30
CA ALA A 62 -4.69 -34.12 -12.22
C ALA A 62 -3.16 -34.21 -12.06
N GLU A 63 -2.38 -33.42 -12.81
CA GLU A 63 -0.93 -33.43 -12.70
C GLU A 63 -0.42 -32.82 -11.39
N ILE A 64 -1.11 -31.81 -10.88
CA ILE A 64 -0.77 -31.20 -9.59
C ILE A 64 -1.02 -32.23 -8.49
N ASN A 65 -2.14 -32.95 -8.58
CA ASN A 65 -2.50 -33.95 -7.59
C ASN A 65 -1.51 -35.14 -7.57
N ALA A 66 -0.92 -35.51 -8.70
CA ALA A 66 0.07 -36.58 -8.75
C ALA A 66 1.44 -36.22 -8.13
N ARG A 67 1.77 -34.93 -7.96
CA ARG A 67 3.07 -34.49 -7.44
C ARG A 67 3.09 -34.48 -5.91
N GLN A 68 4.14 -35.05 -5.32
CA GLN A 68 4.38 -35.00 -3.86
C GLN A 68 4.91 -33.64 -3.39
N LEU A 69 5.78 -33.00 -4.18
CA LEU A 69 6.33 -31.68 -3.89
C LEU A 69 5.63 -30.60 -4.71
N LEU A 70 5.00 -29.66 -4.03
CA LEU A 70 4.26 -28.57 -4.63
C LEU A 70 5.04 -27.26 -4.51
N THR A 71 5.03 -26.46 -5.58
CA THR A 71 5.40 -25.05 -5.51
C THR A 71 4.33 -24.25 -4.77
N VAL A 72 4.66 -23.05 -4.28
CA VAL A 72 3.65 -22.15 -3.67
C VAL A 72 2.46 -21.90 -4.59
N LYS A 73 2.68 -21.77 -5.91
CA LYS A 73 1.61 -21.60 -6.89
C LYS A 73 0.71 -22.84 -6.98
N GLN A 74 1.31 -24.03 -7.04
CA GLN A 74 0.55 -25.28 -7.08
C GLN A 74 -0.19 -25.52 -5.76
N ALA A 75 0.39 -25.18 -4.62
CA ALA A 75 -0.28 -25.22 -3.33
C ALA A 75 -1.48 -24.26 -3.27
N CYS A 76 -1.41 -23.08 -3.91
CA CYS A 76 -2.57 -22.17 -4.05
C CYS A 76 -3.71 -22.86 -4.80
N VAL A 77 -3.40 -23.53 -5.90
CA VAL A 77 -4.40 -24.25 -6.71
C VAL A 77 -4.95 -25.45 -5.94
N PHE A 78 -4.09 -26.20 -5.26
CA PHE A 78 -4.46 -27.37 -4.46
C PHE A 78 -5.39 -27.02 -3.28
N THR A 79 -5.09 -25.92 -2.58
CA THR A 79 -5.83 -25.50 -1.37
C THR A 79 -6.95 -24.51 -1.65
N GLY A 80 -7.00 -23.91 -2.84
CA GLY A 80 -7.87 -22.78 -3.17
C GLY A 80 -7.51 -21.47 -2.46
N MET A 81 -6.37 -21.41 -1.75
CA MET A 81 -5.95 -20.24 -0.96
C MET A 81 -5.07 -19.27 -1.74
N GLY A 82 -5.08 -18.01 -1.31
CA GLY A 82 -4.21 -16.97 -1.88
C GLY A 82 -2.73 -17.18 -1.56
N LYS A 83 -1.85 -16.74 -2.48
CA LYS A 83 -0.39 -16.82 -2.32
C LYS A 83 0.11 -16.19 -1.02
N ASN A 84 -0.50 -15.07 -0.61
CA ASN A 84 -0.12 -14.37 0.62
C ASN A 84 -0.40 -15.22 1.87
N THR A 85 -1.53 -15.94 1.88
CA THR A 85 -1.92 -16.83 2.98
C THR A 85 -0.93 -17.97 3.14
N ILE A 86 -0.58 -18.62 2.02
CA ILE A 86 0.40 -19.72 2.03
C ILE A 86 1.78 -19.22 2.47
N ASN A 87 2.24 -18.10 1.90
CA ASN A 87 3.49 -17.48 2.32
C ASN A 87 3.49 -17.08 3.80
N TYR A 88 2.36 -16.58 4.31
CA TYR A 88 2.22 -16.27 5.73
C TYR A 88 2.35 -17.52 6.58
N TRP A 89 1.72 -18.64 6.22
CA TRP A 89 1.86 -19.89 6.96
C TRP A 89 3.29 -20.43 6.96
N ILE A 90 3.99 -20.32 5.82
CA ILE A 90 5.40 -20.69 5.69
C ILE A 90 6.28 -19.79 6.57
N ASN A 91 6.14 -18.47 6.43
CA ASN A 91 6.97 -17.49 7.13
C ASN A 91 6.70 -17.45 8.64
N SER A 92 5.49 -17.81 9.06
CA SER A 92 5.13 -17.96 10.49
C SER A 92 5.50 -19.33 11.07
N GLY A 93 6.10 -20.23 10.27
CA GLY A 93 6.51 -21.56 10.71
C GLY A 93 5.36 -22.56 10.93
N LYS A 94 4.12 -22.18 10.56
CA LYS A 94 2.92 -23.02 10.71
C LYS A 94 2.84 -24.13 9.67
N LEU A 95 3.36 -23.87 8.48
CA LEU A 95 3.41 -24.82 7.38
C LEU A 95 4.88 -25.14 7.08
N PRO A 96 5.34 -26.39 7.27
CA PRO A 96 6.69 -26.77 6.92
C PRO A 96 6.91 -26.64 5.40
N SER A 97 8.11 -26.20 5.04
CA SER A 97 8.53 -26.08 3.65
C SER A 97 10.03 -26.29 3.52
N CYS A 98 10.46 -26.81 2.38
CA CYS A 98 11.86 -27.00 2.04
C CYS A 98 12.25 -26.01 0.95
N ASN A 99 13.37 -25.31 1.12
CA ASN A 99 13.90 -24.42 0.10
C ASN A 99 15.02 -25.11 -0.66
N LEU A 100 14.80 -25.42 -1.94
CA LEU A 100 15.78 -26.14 -2.77
C LEU A 100 16.76 -25.19 -3.50
N GLY A 101 16.73 -23.88 -3.18
CA GLY A 101 17.62 -22.89 -3.79
C GLY A 101 17.18 -21.44 -3.57
N ILE A 102 17.61 -20.52 -4.43
CA ILE A 102 17.20 -19.11 -4.32
C ILE A 102 15.75 -18.98 -4.78
N ARG A 103 14.86 -18.61 -3.85
CA ARG A 103 13.40 -18.44 -4.09
C ARG A 103 12.71 -19.70 -4.60
N GLN A 104 13.23 -20.89 -4.27
CA GLN A 104 12.67 -22.17 -4.70
C GLN A 104 12.03 -22.94 -3.53
N THR A 105 11.02 -22.33 -2.90
CA THR A 105 10.23 -22.98 -1.86
C THR A 105 9.40 -24.13 -2.44
N ARG A 106 9.46 -25.28 -1.77
CA ARG A 106 8.67 -26.49 -2.02
C ARG A 106 7.96 -26.88 -0.75
N ILE A 107 6.75 -27.40 -0.90
CA ILE A 107 5.87 -27.81 0.19
C ILE A 107 5.49 -29.26 -0.09
N LEU A 108 5.66 -30.14 0.88
CA LEU A 108 5.17 -31.51 0.76
C LEU A 108 3.65 -31.50 0.80
N ARG A 109 3.03 -32.24 -0.12
CA ARG A 109 1.58 -32.37 -0.18
C ARG A 109 1.02 -32.96 1.12
N GLU A 110 1.69 -33.95 1.69
CA GLU A 110 1.29 -34.57 2.96
C GLU A 110 1.25 -33.58 4.11
N ASP A 111 2.18 -32.61 4.14
CA ASP A 111 2.20 -31.56 5.15
C ASP A 111 1.01 -30.60 5.00
N LEU A 112 0.62 -30.27 3.77
CA LEU A 112 -0.61 -29.52 3.52
C LEU A 112 -1.84 -30.30 3.99
N GLU A 113 -1.96 -31.57 3.61
CA GLU A 113 -3.07 -32.42 4.04
C GLU A 113 -3.13 -32.56 5.56
N ARG A 114 -1.98 -32.74 6.23
CA ARG A 114 -1.86 -32.78 7.69
C ARG A 114 -2.24 -31.45 8.33
N PHE A 115 -1.80 -30.33 7.75
CA PHE A 115 -2.16 -28.98 8.19
C PHE A 115 -3.68 -28.77 8.17
N PHE A 116 -4.36 -29.21 7.11
CA PHE A 116 -5.82 -29.11 7.05
C PHE A 116 -6.53 -30.10 7.98
N LYS A 117 -6.06 -31.35 8.08
CA LYS A 117 -6.64 -32.35 9.01
C LYS A 117 -6.52 -31.91 10.48
N SER A 118 -5.39 -31.31 10.86
CA SER A 118 -5.18 -30.77 12.21
C SER A 118 -5.97 -29.48 12.46
N SER A 119 -6.26 -28.69 11.43
CA SER A 119 -7.10 -27.49 11.53
C SER A 119 -8.61 -27.76 11.67
N VAL A 120 -9.05 -29.03 11.64
CA VAL A 120 -10.45 -29.42 11.90
C VAL A 120 -10.82 -29.21 13.38
N HIS A 121 -9.87 -28.90 14.26
CA HIS A 121 -10.20 -28.26 15.53
C HIS A 121 -10.84 -26.90 15.24
N MET A 122 -12.17 -26.91 15.27
CA MET A 122 -13.03 -25.74 15.12
C MET A 122 -12.40 -24.57 15.84
N VAL A 123 -12.19 -23.46 15.12
CA VAL A 123 -11.93 -22.18 15.77
C VAL A 123 -13.00 -22.05 16.85
N PRO A 124 -12.65 -21.91 18.14
CA PRO A 124 -13.63 -21.54 19.14
C PRO A 124 -14.27 -20.30 18.55
N GLN A 125 -15.56 -20.38 18.19
CA GLN A 125 -16.27 -19.16 17.86
C GLN A 125 -15.95 -18.24 19.04
N LYS A 126 -15.34 -17.08 18.78
CA LYS A 126 -15.27 -16.06 19.82
C LYS A 126 -16.73 -15.82 20.15
N GLU A 127 -17.22 -16.50 21.18
CA GLU A 127 -18.44 -16.13 21.85
C GLU A 127 -18.18 -14.68 22.20
N LYS A 128 -18.82 -13.79 21.44
CA LYS A 128 -19.04 -12.44 21.93
C LYS A 128 -19.78 -12.72 23.21
N GLN A 129 -19.08 -12.64 24.34
CA GLN A 129 -19.72 -12.64 25.64
C GLN A 129 -20.77 -11.54 25.49
N LYS A 130 -22.03 -11.95 25.34
CA LYS A 130 -23.16 -11.05 25.51
C LYS A 130 -23.18 -10.83 27.01
N THR A 131 -22.29 -9.98 27.49
CA THR A 131 -22.42 -9.37 28.81
C THR A 131 -23.85 -8.82 28.85
N ALA A 132 -24.59 -9.25 29.86
CA ALA A 132 -25.97 -8.87 30.05
C ALA A 132 -26.08 -7.35 29.87
N MET A 133 -27.05 -6.92 29.07
CA MET A 133 -27.29 -5.53 28.74
C MET A 133 -27.57 -4.76 30.04
N VAL A 134 -26.53 -4.22 30.68
CA VAL A 134 -26.69 -3.25 31.76
C VAL A 134 -27.21 -2.01 31.06
N ILE A 135 -28.49 -1.69 31.31
CA ILE A 135 -29.06 -0.42 30.86
C ILE A 135 -28.29 0.66 31.63
N LEU A 136 -27.35 1.32 30.95
CA LEU A 136 -26.68 2.48 31.53
C LEU A 136 -27.68 3.63 31.53
N ASP A 137 -28.28 3.89 32.69
CA ASP A 137 -29.02 5.13 32.94
C ASP A 137 -28.06 6.32 32.88
N ARG A 138 -28.55 7.47 32.40
CA ARG A 138 -27.76 8.71 32.25
C ARG A 138 -27.05 9.13 33.54
N ASP A 139 -27.57 8.74 34.69
CA ASP A 139 -27.00 9.08 36.00
C ASP A 139 -25.71 8.32 36.30
N ASN A 140 -25.50 7.16 35.68
CA ASN A 140 -24.36 6.27 35.94
C ASN A 140 -23.39 6.12 34.74
N ALA A 141 -23.57 6.92 33.69
CA ALA A 141 -22.68 6.97 32.55
C ALA A 141 -22.20 8.40 32.24
N TYR A 142 -21.01 8.51 31.65
CA TYR A 142 -20.56 9.75 31.02
C TYR A 142 -20.66 9.64 29.49
N THR A 143 -20.91 10.77 28.84
CA THR A 143 -20.69 10.90 27.41
C THR A 143 -19.21 11.11 27.10
N ILE A 144 -18.78 10.78 25.87
CA ILE A 144 -17.39 11.04 25.43
C ILE A 144 -17.00 12.51 25.66
N SER A 145 -17.91 13.46 25.38
CA SER A 145 -17.68 14.88 25.58
C SER A 145 -17.45 15.22 27.07
N GLU A 146 -18.27 14.67 27.97
CA GLU A 146 -18.12 14.88 29.42
C GLU A 146 -16.81 14.33 29.96
N ILE A 147 -16.38 13.15 29.49
CA ILE A 147 -15.10 12.55 29.90
C ILE A 147 -13.93 13.43 29.47
N CYS A 148 -13.97 13.96 28.24
CA CYS A 148 -12.95 14.87 27.74
C CYS A 148 -12.83 16.13 28.58
N VAL A 149 -13.97 16.72 29.00
CA VAL A 149 -13.98 17.91 29.86
C VAL A 149 -13.51 17.57 31.28
N LYS A 150 -14.06 16.51 31.89
CA LYS A 150 -13.77 16.14 33.28
C LYS A 150 -12.31 15.73 33.50
N PHE A 151 -11.71 15.02 32.53
CA PHE A 151 -10.36 14.47 32.65
C PHE A 151 -9.32 15.23 31.82
N GLY A 152 -9.69 16.30 31.11
CA GLY A 152 -8.77 17.07 30.27
C GLY A 152 -8.10 16.23 29.16
N VAL A 153 -8.75 15.16 28.70
CA VAL A 153 -8.20 14.24 27.71
C VAL A 153 -8.69 14.57 26.30
N SER A 154 -7.83 14.43 25.30
CA SER A 154 -8.24 14.61 23.91
C SER A 154 -9.19 13.50 23.44
N MET A 155 -10.13 13.84 22.56
CA MET A 155 -11.06 12.89 21.92
C MET A 155 -10.35 11.73 21.20
N SER A 156 -9.15 11.98 20.67
CA SER A 156 -8.33 10.98 19.99
C SER A 156 -7.68 10.01 20.97
N PHE A 157 -7.16 10.52 22.09
CA PHE A 157 -6.64 9.71 23.17
C PHE A 157 -7.75 8.82 23.74
N LEU A 158 -8.90 9.39 24.11
CA LEU A 158 -10.01 8.65 24.70
C LEU A 158 -10.52 7.53 23.78
N ARG A 159 -10.61 7.78 22.46
CA ARG A 159 -10.98 6.75 21.48
C ARG A 159 -9.98 5.61 21.40
N ASN A 160 -8.68 5.91 21.38
CA ASN A 160 -7.64 4.89 21.34
C ASN A 160 -7.58 4.12 22.67
N PHE A 161 -7.73 4.84 23.78
CA PHE A 161 -7.79 4.30 25.14
C PHE A 161 -8.91 3.27 25.30
N CYS A 162 -10.13 3.61 24.88
CA CYS A 162 -11.25 2.67 24.89
C CYS A 162 -11.00 1.43 24.02
N LYS A 163 -10.24 1.58 22.93
CA LYS A 163 -9.90 0.48 22.02
C LYS A 163 -8.86 -0.46 22.61
N VAL A 164 -7.81 0.08 23.24
CA VAL A 164 -6.73 -0.71 23.84
C VAL A 164 -7.22 -1.46 25.07
N ASN A 165 -8.04 -0.79 25.90
CA ASN A 165 -8.56 -1.36 27.15
C ASN A 165 -9.87 -2.16 26.96
N ASN A 166 -10.34 -2.37 25.72
CA ASN A 166 -11.59 -3.06 25.40
C ASN A 166 -12.80 -2.56 26.22
N ILE A 167 -12.92 -1.25 26.39
CA ILE A 167 -13.98 -0.65 27.20
C ILE A 167 -15.31 -0.81 26.48
N GLU A 168 -16.30 -1.39 27.18
CA GLU A 168 -17.67 -1.50 26.71
C GLU A 168 -18.30 -0.11 26.58
N LYS A 169 -18.94 0.12 25.44
CA LYS A 169 -19.50 1.42 25.07
C LYS A 169 -20.90 1.21 24.52
N GLN A 170 -21.86 1.93 25.07
CA GLN A 170 -23.26 1.87 24.65
C GLN A 170 -23.57 3.07 23.77
N ALA A 171 -23.94 2.81 22.52
CA ALA A 171 -24.43 3.87 21.64
C ALA A 171 -25.91 4.12 21.97
N VAL A 172 -26.21 5.29 22.51
CA VAL A 172 -27.57 5.77 22.77
C VAL A 172 -27.82 6.96 21.85
N GLY A 173 -28.46 6.71 20.71
CA GLY A 173 -28.69 7.72 19.68
C GLY A 173 -27.38 8.21 19.04
N ARG A 174 -27.08 9.52 19.17
CA ARG A 174 -25.85 10.14 18.65
C ARG A 174 -24.68 10.08 19.63
N GLU A 175 -24.95 9.77 20.89
CA GLU A 175 -23.96 9.80 21.96
C GLU A 175 -23.52 8.40 22.32
N THR A 176 -22.26 8.29 22.71
CA THR A 176 -21.70 7.05 23.23
C THR A 176 -21.52 7.22 24.73
N LEU A 177 -22.25 6.40 25.48
CA LEU A 177 -22.23 6.33 26.94
C LEU A 177 -21.25 5.26 27.38
N ILE A 178 -20.53 5.58 28.45
CA ILE A 178 -19.57 4.69 29.08
C ILE A 178 -19.77 4.80 30.60
N ALA A 179 -19.73 3.68 31.31
CA ALA A 179 -19.94 3.63 32.76
C ALA A 179 -18.93 4.51 33.53
N LYS A 180 -19.44 5.32 34.47
CA LYS A 180 -18.61 6.23 35.28
C LYS A 180 -17.56 5.48 36.08
N THR A 181 -17.91 4.33 36.65
CA THR A 181 -17.01 3.49 37.49
C THR A 181 -15.79 3.03 36.71
N VAL A 182 -16.00 2.44 35.53
CA VAL A 182 -14.94 1.91 34.67
C VAL A 182 -14.00 3.02 34.21
N ILE A 183 -14.53 4.18 33.83
CA ILE A 183 -13.71 5.30 33.38
C ILE A 183 -12.96 5.95 34.52
N ASP A 184 -13.63 6.22 35.63
CA ASP A 184 -13.01 6.90 36.77
C ASP A 184 -11.85 6.04 37.31
N GLU A 185 -12.00 4.70 37.39
CA GLU A 185 -10.90 3.80 37.77
C GLU A 185 -9.77 3.77 36.73
N LEU A 186 -10.09 3.56 35.45
CA LEU A 186 -9.07 3.41 34.41
C LEU A 186 -8.33 4.71 34.11
N LEU A 187 -9.02 5.86 34.12
CA LEU A 187 -8.39 7.15 33.88
C LEU A 187 -7.64 7.66 35.12
N LYS A 188 -8.12 7.44 36.36
CA LYS A 188 -7.31 7.76 37.55
C LYS A 188 -5.97 7.02 37.53
N ASN A 189 -6.01 5.70 37.31
CA ASN A 189 -4.81 4.88 37.20
C ASN A 189 -3.88 5.35 36.06
N HIS A 190 -4.41 5.90 34.99
CA HIS A 190 -3.62 6.43 33.88
C HIS A 190 -3.11 7.87 34.05
N ILE A 191 -3.80 8.68 34.86
CA ILE A 191 -3.38 10.05 35.19
C ILE A 191 -2.32 10.01 36.29
N ASP A 192 -2.42 9.10 37.26
CA ASP A 192 -1.40 8.91 38.30
C ASP A 192 -0.12 8.28 37.72
N ASN A 193 -0.27 7.41 36.71
CA ASN A 193 0.84 6.87 35.92
C ASN A 193 1.13 7.70 34.67
N LYS A 194 0.75 8.99 34.64
CA LYS A 194 1.14 9.89 33.56
C LYS A 194 2.64 10.20 33.74
N PRO A 195 3.58 9.65 32.94
CA PRO A 195 4.78 10.41 32.66
C PRO A 195 4.30 11.76 32.14
N LEU A 196 4.90 12.86 32.62
CA LEU A 196 4.66 14.23 32.19
C LEU A 196 4.72 14.37 30.66
N ILE A 197 3.67 13.95 29.96
CA ILE A 197 3.49 14.10 28.53
C ILE A 197 2.34 15.08 28.44
N ASN A 198 2.70 16.36 28.50
CA ASN A 198 2.01 17.55 28.02
C ASN A 198 2.41 18.70 28.95
N GLU A 199 3.57 19.29 28.66
CA GLU A 199 3.89 20.73 28.68
C GLU A 199 5.41 20.99 28.59
N GLU A 200 6.24 19.96 28.82
CA GLU A 200 7.70 20.01 28.67
C GLU A 200 8.23 19.17 27.49
N ILE A 201 7.67 19.36 26.29
CA ILE A 201 8.54 19.38 25.09
C ILE A 201 8.84 20.85 24.81
N GLN A 202 9.30 21.55 25.84
CA GLN A 202 10.07 22.77 25.68
C GLN A 202 11.44 22.32 25.18
N HIS A 203 11.64 22.49 23.87
CA HIS A 203 12.92 22.90 23.31
C HIS A 203 14.21 22.24 23.84
N GLU A 204 14.28 20.91 23.91
CA GLU A 204 15.59 20.24 23.85
C GLU A 204 16.03 20.05 22.39
N ARG A 205 16.28 21.22 21.77
CA ARG A 205 17.18 21.54 20.63
C ARG A 205 16.82 20.84 19.29
N ILE A 206 17.20 21.30 18.08
CA ILE A 206 18.51 21.80 17.64
C ILE A 206 18.44 22.65 16.34
N PHE A 207 17.29 23.20 15.95
CA PHE A 207 17.18 23.95 14.68
C PHE A 207 16.51 25.30 14.90
N ASP A 208 17.33 26.35 14.98
CA ASP A 208 16.84 27.73 14.93
C ASP A 208 16.15 27.94 13.57
N PRO A 209 14.87 28.38 13.54
CA PRO A 209 14.14 28.59 12.30
C PRO A 209 14.91 29.46 11.28
N ASP A 210 15.70 30.42 11.78
CA ASP A 210 16.51 31.33 10.99
C ASP A 210 17.77 30.67 10.39
N GLU A 211 18.25 29.56 10.96
CA GLU A 211 19.39 28.77 10.47
C GLU A 211 18.98 27.54 9.64
N CYS A 212 17.71 27.47 9.21
CA CYS A 212 17.17 26.36 8.43
C CYS A 212 16.72 26.76 7.04
N TYR A 213 16.85 25.84 6.08
CA TYR A 213 16.11 25.89 4.83
C TYR A 213 14.87 25.01 4.90
N SER A 214 13.77 25.47 4.30
CA SER A 214 12.65 24.60 3.98
C SER A 214 12.99 23.73 2.76
N ILE A 215 12.36 22.55 2.63
CA ILE A 215 12.59 21.68 1.46
C ILE A 215 12.34 22.42 0.13
N LYS A 216 11.38 23.35 0.09
CA LYS A 216 11.12 24.18 -1.09
C LYS A 216 12.27 25.12 -1.44
N GLU A 217 12.93 25.67 -0.43
CA GLU A 217 14.12 26.51 -0.63
C GLU A 217 15.31 25.67 -1.13
N VAL A 218 15.47 24.46 -0.58
CA VAL A 218 16.49 23.50 -1.06
C VAL A 218 16.24 23.14 -2.53
N GLU A 219 14.98 22.90 -2.93
CA GLU A 219 14.62 22.68 -4.34
C GLU A 219 15.05 23.86 -5.23
N ALA A 220 14.84 25.09 -4.78
CA ALA A 220 15.25 26.30 -5.51
C ALA A 220 16.77 26.46 -5.60
N ILE A 221 17.51 26.13 -4.53
CA ILE A 221 18.98 26.20 -4.49
C ILE A 221 19.62 25.20 -5.46
N PHE A 222 19.12 23.95 -5.47
CA PHE A 222 19.68 22.90 -6.33
C PHE A 222 19.05 22.85 -7.73
N GLY A 223 17.89 23.48 -7.95
CA GLY A 223 17.13 23.38 -9.20
C GLY A 223 16.62 21.96 -9.48
N LEU A 224 16.33 21.18 -8.43
CA LEU A 224 15.96 19.76 -8.51
C LEU A 224 14.52 19.50 -8.07
N SER A 225 13.97 18.38 -8.50
CA SER A 225 12.65 17.92 -8.06
C SER A 225 12.66 17.49 -6.58
N PRO A 226 11.51 17.56 -5.88
CA PRO A 226 11.40 17.17 -4.47
C PRO A 226 11.97 15.76 -4.19
N SER A 227 11.67 14.80 -5.07
CA SER A 227 12.13 13.41 -4.94
C SER A 227 13.65 13.30 -5.00
N ASN A 228 14.30 14.08 -5.86
CA ASN A 228 15.76 14.09 -5.99
C ASN A 228 16.41 14.76 -4.77
N VAL A 229 15.83 15.84 -4.25
CA VAL A 229 16.27 16.49 -3.00
C VAL A 229 16.24 15.49 -1.84
N TYR A 230 15.12 14.77 -1.65
CA TYR A 230 15.06 13.73 -0.61
C TYR A 230 16.09 12.61 -0.80
N GLY A 231 16.37 12.23 -2.05
CA GLY A 231 17.43 11.26 -2.36
C GLY A 231 18.82 11.76 -1.98
N ILE A 232 19.13 13.03 -2.22
CA ILE A 232 20.41 13.66 -1.86
C ILE A 232 20.56 13.76 -0.34
N LEU A 233 19.51 14.20 0.36
CA LEU A 233 19.51 14.27 1.83
C LEU A 233 19.77 12.90 2.45
N LEU A 234 19.12 11.86 1.93
CA LEU A 234 19.30 10.49 2.41
C LEU A 234 20.71 9.95 2.14
N LYS A 235 21.24 10.19 0.94
CA LYS A 235 22.58 9.73 0.54
C LYS A 235 23.69 10.34 1.40
N ASN A 236 23.51 11.60 1.82
CA ASN A 236 24.46 12.33 2.65
C ASN A 236 24.12 12.29 4.16
N ARG A 237 23.14 11.48 4.57
CA ARG A 237 22.71 11.30 5.97
C ARG A 237 22.38 12.62 6.67
N ILE A 238 21.78 13.57 5.96
CA ILE A 238 21.41 14.86 6.54
C ILE A 238 20.16 14.71 7.39
N GLU A 239 20.23 15.23 8.61
CA GLU A 239 19.12 15.28 9.54
C GLU A 239 18.04 16.24 9.05
N LYS A 240 16.78 15.83 9.22
CA LYS A 240 15.61 16.62 8.86
C LYS A 240 14.64 16.63 10.01
N GLN A 241 14.06 17.79 10.30
CA GLN A 241 13.07 17.94 11.36
C GLN A 241 11.74 18.40 10.77
N ARG A 242 10.64 17.80 11.24
CA ARG A 242 9.30 18.26 10.85
C ARG A 242 8.88 19.39 11.78
N TYR A 243 8.61 20.56 11.20
CA TYR A 243 8.10 21.72 11.90
C TYR A 243 6.73 22.11 11.32
N GLY A 244 5.66 21.75 12.05
CA GLY A 244 4.28 21.92 11.57
C GLY A 244 4.00 21.20 10.24
N LYS A 245 3.67 21.97 9.19
CA LYS A 245 3.39 21.47 7.83
C LYS A 245 4.65 21.35 6.96
N SER A 246 5.80 21.84 7.42
CA SER A 246 7.03 21.91 6.66
C SER A 246 8.10 20.99 7.25
N VAL A 247 9.08 20.62 6.43
CA VAL A 247 10.27 19.89 6.85
C VAL A 247 11.45 20.84 6.68
N LEU A 248 12.27 20.96 7.73
CA LEU A 248 13.41 21.88 7.82
C LEU A 248 14.72 21.08 7.84
N VAL A 249 15.75 21.69 7.26
CA VAL A 249 17.12 21.17 7.15
C VAL A 249 18.11 22.30 7.45
N ARG A 250 19.28 21.98 8.03
CA ARG A 250 20.29 22.93 8.50
C ARG A 250 20.90 23.65 7.29
N LYS A 251 20.98 24.98 7.31
CA LYS A 251 21.60 25.75 6.21
C LYS A 251 23.05 25.32 5.97
N ARG A 252 23.84 25.12 7.03
CA ARG A 252 25.25 24.70 6.97
C ARG A 252 25.45 23.42 6.15
N ASP A 253 24.70 22.38 6.46
CA ASP A 253 24.79 21.07 5.79
C ASP A 253 24.43 21.18 4.30
N ILE A 254 23.44 22.02 3.98
CA ILE A 254 22.99 22.27 2.61
C ILE A 254 23.99 23.10 1.82
N ASP A 255 24.55 24.15 2.40
CA ASP A 255 25.52 25.03 1.75
C ASP A 255 26.82 24.28 1.44
N ASP A 256 27.28 23.42 2.36
CA ASP A 256 28.46 22.58 2.14
C ASP A 256 28.20 21.50 1.09
N LEU A 257 27.00 20.91 1.07
CA LEU A 257 26.58 20.04 -0.03
C LEU A 257 26.53 20.79 -1.37
N TYR A 258 26.07 22.04 -1.39
CA TYR A 258 25.96 22.81 -2.61
C TYR A 258 27.34 23.18 -3.18
N LYS A 259 28.31 23.52 -2.32
CA LYS A 259 29.73 23.70 -2.72
C LYS A 259 30.31 22.41 -3.33
N ALA A 260 30.07 21.27 -2.68
CA ALA A 260 30.51 19.97 -3.19
C ALA A 260 29.80 19.58 -4.50
N TYR A 261 28.54 19.96 -4.66
CA TYR A 261 27.77 19.73 -5.88
C TYR A 261 28.29 20.58 -7.05
N ARG A 262 28.49 21.89 -6.84
CA ARG A 262 28.97 22.82 -7.87
C ARG A 262 30.34 22.42 -8.40
N SER A 263 31.28 22.06 -7.51
CA SER A 263 32.63 21.61 -7.89
C SER A 263 32.66 20.32 -8.73
N ARG A 264 31.68 19.42 -8.56
CA ARG A 264 31.52 18.22 -9.40
C ARG A 264 30.94 18.56 -10.77
N THR A 265 29.91 19.40 -10.81
CA THR A 265 29.26 19.80 -12.08
C THR A 265 30.16 20.64 -12.99
N SER A 266 31.16 21.34 -12.44
CA SER A 266 32.16 22.10 -13.21
C SER A 266 33.34 21.26 -13.71
N ARG A 267 33.46 19.99 -13.31
CA ARG A 267 34.46 19.03 -13.84
C ARG A 267 33.91 18.14 -14.96
N GLU A 268 32.59 18.10 -15.12
CA GLU A 268 31.89 17.33 -16.16
C GLU A 268 31.52 18.17 -17.40
N LYS A 269 31.94 19.45 -17.42
CA LYS A 269 31.94 20.31 -18.60
C LYS A 269 33.37 20.55 -19.05
#